data_AF-A0A9P7C1W9-F1
#
_entry.id   AF-A0A9P7C1W9-F1
#
_cell.length_a   1.000
_cell.length_b   1.000
_cell.length_c   1.000
_cell.angle_alpha   90.00
_cell.angle_beta   90.00
_cell.angle_gamma   90.00
#
_symmetry.space_group_name_H-M   'P 1'
#
loop_
_entity.id
_entity.type
_entity.pdbx_description
1 polymer ?
#
loop_
_entity_poly.entity_id
_entity_poly.type
_entity_poly.pdbx_seq_one_letter_code
_entity_poly.pdbx_strand_id
1 'polypeptide(L)'
;MVKVARDGTVADVVAEQVNMAVIGPERTLAKMRDSLAKASVSSARKWTFTPPTTGEDSTRDSWTVRVPVNFALNNDRNAGPERLGRWRVFIPGPRQAVPWRRADPIEQAGTDLLQEGGVYMVDGARRGVRLLTPLEQG
;
A
#
# COMPACT_ATOMS: atom_id res chain seq x y z
N MET A 1 3.49 -2.96 2.22
CA MET A 1 4.81 -2.28 2.18
C MET A 1 5.90 -3.30 1.95
N VAL A 2 6.92 -2.90 1.21
CA VAL A 2 8.07 -3.74 0.86
C VAL A 2 9.35 -3.02 1.29
N LYS A 3 10.23 -3.74 1.98
CA LYS A 3 11.61 -3.31 2.22
C LYS A 3 12.45 -3.83 1.07
N VAL A 4 12.99 -2.92 0.27
CA VAL A 4 13.81 -3.20 -0.91
C VAL A 4 15.28 -3.11 -0.49
N ALA A 5 16.05 -4.17 -0.71
CA ALA A 5 17.49 -4.20 -0.47
C ALA A 5 18.26 -3.42 -1.54
N ARG A 6 19.54 -3.15 -1.27
CA ARG A 6 20.44 -2.40 -2.17
C ARG A 6 20.54 -2.97 -3.59
N ASP A 7 20.40 -4.28 -3.73
CA ASP A 7 20.44 -5.00 -5.00
C ASP A 7 19.08 -5.05 -5.74
N GLY A 8 18.04 -4.43 -5.18
CA GLY A 8 16.69 -4.41 -5.74
C GLY A 8 15.83 -5.59 -5.34
N THR A 9 16.33 -6.54 -4.54
CA THR A 9 15.55 -7.67 -4.04
C THR A 9 14.65 -7.26 -2.87
N VAL A 10 13.63 -8.08 -2.59
CA VAL A 10 12.74 -7.88 -1.44
C VAL A 10 13.40 -8.46 -0.18
N ALA A 11 13.84 -7.59 0.73
CA ALA A 11 14.38 -7.99 2.03
C ALA A 11 13.27 -8.40 3.00
N ASP A 12 12.15 -7.67 2.99
CA ASP A 12 10.99 -7.97 3.83
C ASP A 12 9.69 -7.38 3.24
N VAL A 13 8.54 -7.93 3.63
CA VAL A 13 7.23 -7.50 3.13
C VAL A 13 6.11 -7.74 4.13
N VAL A 14 5.19 -6.78 4.20
CA VAL A 14 3.99 -6.85 5.02
C VAL A 14 2.80 -6.27 4.26
N ALA A 15 1.62 -6.87 4.42
CA ALA A 15 0.36 -6.24 4.05
C ALA A 15 0.00 -5.24 5.16
N GLU A 16 0.25 -3.95 4.94
CA GLU A 16 0.03 -2.91 5.95
C GLU A 16 -1.46 -2.72 6.25
N GLN A 17 -2.32 -2.73 5.23
CA GLN A 17 -3.74 -2.57 5.39
C GLN A 17 -4.46 -3.25 4.23
N VAL A 18 -5.62 -3.85 4.50
CA VAL A 18 -6.49 -4.42 3.46
C VAL A 18 -7.89 -3.84 3.63
N ASN A 19 -8.26 -2.97 2.69
CA ASN A 19 -9.56 -2.31 2.65
C ASN A 19 -10.53 -3.15 1.82
N MET A 20 -11.82 -3.09 2.15
CA MET A 20 -12.87 -3.87 1.49
C MET A 20 -13.82 -2.95 0.73
N ALA A 21 -14.17 -3.35 -0.48
CA ALA A 21 -15.18 -2.68 -1.31
C ALA A 21 -16.56 -3.38 -1.26
N VAL A 22 -16.76 -4.23 -0.25
CA VAL A 22 -17.98 -5.02 -0.04
C VAL A 22 -18.41 -4.91 1.43
N ILE A 23 -19.71 -5.01 1.67
CA ILE A 23 -20.30 -5.04 3.02
C ILE A 23 -20.44 -6.50 3.45
N GLY A 24 -20.12 -6.80 4.71
CA GLY A 24 -20.33 -8.12 5.27
C GLY A 24 -20.05 -8.18 6.77
N PRO A 25 -20.36 -9.30 7.43
CA PRO A 25 -20.02 -9.51 8.84
C PRO A 25 -18.51 -9.40 9.07
N GLU A 26 -18.08 -8.76 10.17
CA GLU A 26 -16.65 -8.49 10.41
C GLU A 26 -15.81 -9.78 10.44
N ARG A 27 -16.34 -10.88 11.00
CA ARG A 27 -15.66 -12.18 10.95
C ARG A 27 -15.37 -12.65 9.52
N THR A 28 -16.28 -12.39 8.59
CA THR A 28 -16.10 -12.74 7.17
C THR A 28 -15.10 -11.80 6.50
N LEU A 29 -15.22 -10.50 6.74
CA LEU A 29 -14.27 -9.51 6.21
C LEU A 29 -12.85 -9.78 6.72
N ALA A 30 -12.68 -10.12 8.00
CA ALA A 30 -11.38 -10.48 8.58
C ALA A 30 -10.74 -11.69 7.88
N LYS A 31 -11.52 -12.74 7.57
CA LYS A 31 -11.03 -13.90 6.80
C LYS A 31 -10.63 -13.52 5.37
N MET A 32 -11.41 -12.66 4.71
CA MET A 32 -11.08 -12.17 3.37
C MET A 32 -9.78 -11.35 3.40
N ARG A 33 -9.64 -10.43 4.36
CA ARG A 33 -8.43 -9.63 4.55
C ARG A 33 -7.19 -10.49 4.73
N ASP A 34 -7.28 -11.54 5.56
CA ASP A 34 -6.17 -12.49 5.78
C ASP A 34 -5.77 -13.22 4.48
N SER A 35 -6.73 -13.75 3.73
CA SER A 35 -6.46 -14.42 2.45
C SER A 35 -5.82 -13.47 1.42
N LEU A 36 -6.35 -12.26 1.28
CA LEU A 36 -5.83 -11.26 0.34
C LEU A 36 -4.43 -10.78 0.76
N ALA A 37 -4.21 -10.55 2.05
CA ALA A 37 -2.91 -10.20 2.59
C ALA A 37 -1.85 -11.28 2.30
N LYS A 38 -2.19 -12.56 2.52
CA LYS A 38 -1.31 -13.70 2.22
C LYS A 38 -0.96 -13.78 0.73
N ALA A 39 -1.97 -13.61 -0.14
CA ALA A 39 -1.75 -13.60 -1.58
C ALA A 39 -0.81 -12.45 -2.02
N SER A 40 -1.06 -11.23 -1.54
CA SER A 40 -0.21 -10.07 -1.82
C SER A 40 1.22 -10.28 -1.33
N VAL A 41 1.41 -10.73 -0.09
CA VAL A 41 2.72 -10.98 0.49
C VAL A 41 3.48 -12.06 -0.29
N SER A 42 2.83 -13.17 -0.61
CA SER A 42 3.45 -14.28 -1.37
C SER A 42 3.96 -13.83 -2.74
N SER A 43 3.15 -13.04 -3.46
CA SER A 43 3.54 -12.46 -4.76
C SER A 43 4.66 -11.43 -4.62
N ALA A 44 4.53 -10.52 -3.66
CA ALA A 44 5.47 -9.43 -3.48
C ALA A 44 6.87 -9.88 -3.03
N ARG A 45 7.00 -11.03 -2.36
CA ARG A 45 8.30 -11.63 -2.05
C ARG A 45 9.15 -11.95 -3.28
N LYS A 46 8.53 -12.09 -4.45
CA LYS A 46 9.18 -12.46 -5.71
C LYS A 46 9.47 -11.24 -6.59
N TRP A 47 9.07 -10.05 -6.18
CA TRP A 47 9.31 -8.84 -6.96
C TRP A 47 10.79 -8.44 -6.92
N THR A 48 11.20 -7.74 -7.96
CA THR A 48 12.47 -7.02 -8.03
C THR A 48 12.18 -5.57 -8.36
N PHE A 49 13.05 -4.70 -7.87
CA PHE A 49 12.95 -3.26 -8.03
C PHE A 49 14.26 -2.73 -8.62
N THR A 50 14.20 -1.54 -9.19
CA THR A 50 15.39 -0.79 -9.62
C THR A 50 15.66 0.30 -8.59
N PRO A 51 16.65 0.16 -7.71
CA PRO A 51 16.96 1.19 -6.73
C PRO A 51 17.53 2.47 -7.36
N PRO A 52 17.40 3.62 -6.68
CA PRO A 52 18.06 4.85 -7.10
C PRO A 52 19.58 4.68 -7.12
N THR A 53 20.21 5.10 -8.22
CA THR A 53 21.68 5.14 -8.37
C THR A 53 22.26 6.54 -8.23
N THR A 54 21.40 7.56 -8.17
CA THR A 54 21.76 8.98 -8.02
C THR A 54 20.86 9.67 -6.99
N GLY A 55 21.26 10.88 -6.57
CA GLY A 55 20.54 11.65 -5.56
C GLY A 55 20.79 11.16 -4.12
N GLU A 56 20.13 11.82 -3.18
CA GLU A 56 20.32 11.64 -1.73
C GLU A 56 20.04 10.20 -1.26
N ASP A 57 19.15 9.49 -1.96
CA ASP A 57 18.72 8.14 -1.55
C ASP A 57 19.58 7.02 -2.16
N SER A 58 20.57 7.32 -3.01
CA SER A 58 21.39 6.32 -3.72
C SER A 58 22.38 5.55 -2.83
N THR A 59 22.74 6.14 -1.69
CA THR A 59 23.70 5.57 -0.74
C THR A 59 23.04 4.73 0.36
N ARG A 60 21.70 4.62 0.36
CA ARG A 60 20.98 3.82 1.35
C ARG A 60 21.21 2.32 1.14
N ASP A 61 21.19 1.57 2.24
CA ASP A 61 21.24 0.11 2.22
C ASP A 61 19.89 -0.54 1.90
N SER A 62 18.80 0.20 2.12
CA SER A 62 17.45 -0.23 1.77
C SER A 62 16.48 0.94 1.65
N TRP A 63 15.36 0.69 0.95
CA TRP A 63 14.24 1.62 0.82
C TRP A 63 12.96 0.93 1.27
N THR A 64 12.03 1.72 1.84
CA THR A 64 10.67 1.23 2.07
C THR A 64 9.75 1.81 1.01
N VAL A 65 9.07 0.94 0.28
CA VAL A 65 8.08 1.32 -0.71
C VAL A 65 6.68 0.80 -0.33
N ARG A 66 5.67 1.57 -0.74
CA ARG A 66 4.27 1.18 -0.69
C ARG A 66 3.81 0.91 -2.12
N VAL A 67 3.20 -0.25 -2.32
CA VAL A 67 2.68 -0.70 -3.61
C VAL A 67 1.21 -1.08 -3.37
N PRO A 68 0.25 -0.26 -3.85
CA PRO A 68 -1.16 -0.60 -3.79
C PRO A 68 -1.47 -1.80 -4.70
N VAL A 69 -2.23 -2.76 -4.17
CA VAL A 69 -2.70 -3.94 -4.92
C VAL A 69 -4.21 -3.98 -4.82
N ASN A 70 -4.87 -4.10 -5.96
CA ASN A 70 -6.33 -4.24 -6.03
C ASN A 70 -6.68 -5.69 -6.39
N PHE A 71 -7.79 -6.17 -5.87
CA PHE A 71 -8.33 -7.48 -6.20
C PHE A 71 -9.73 -7.31 -6.76
N ALA A 72 -9.95 -7.88 -7.93
CA ALA A 72 -11.28 -8.03 -8.51
C ALA A 72 -11.66 -9.51 -8.47
N LEU A 73 -12.82 -9.82 -7.86
CA LEU A 73 -13.38 -11.18 -7.85
C LEU A 73 -14.28 -11.45 -9.07
N ASN A 74 -14.51 -10.45 -9.91
CA ASN A 74 -15.30 -10.61 -11.13
C ASN A 74 -14.37 -10.87 -12.32
N ASN A 75 -14.68 -11.90 -13.10
CA ASN A 75 -13.87 -12.39 -14.23
C ASN A 75 -14.04 -11.55 -15.51
N ASP A 76 -14.66 -10.38 -15.42
CA ASP A 76 -14.96 -9.59 -16.60
C ASP A 76 -13.73 -8.80 -17.04
N ARG A 77 -12.90 -9.43 -17.87
CA ARG A 77 -11.73 -8.80 -18.52
C ARG A 77 -12.10 -7.58 -19.37
N ASN A 78 -13.40 -7.37 -19.64
CA ASN A 78 -13.95 -6.22 -20.35
C ASN A 78 -14.51 -5.12 -19.43
N ALA A 79 -14.51 -5.33 -18.11
CA ALA A 79 -14.70 -4.24 -17.17
C ALA A 79 -13.46 -3.33 -17.29
N GLY A 80 -13.53 -2.34 -18.19
CA GLY A 80 -12.51 -1.31 -18.32
C GLY A 80 -12.23 -0.63 -16.98
N PRO A 81 -11.18 0.21 -16.90
CA PRO A 81 -10.81 0.88 -15.65
C PRO A 81 -12.04 1.52 -15.01
N GLU A 82 -12.18 1.34 -13.69
CA GLU A 82 -13.34 1.81 -12.93
C GLU A 82 -13.71 3.25 -13.37
N ARG A 83 -14.92 3.42 -13.92
CA ARG A 83 -15.39 4.75 -14.37
C ARG A 83 -15.31 5.74 -13.21
N LEU A 84 -14.54 6.82 -13.40
CA LEU A 84 -14.50 7.97 -12.49
C LEU A 84 -15.93 8.47 -12.19
N GLY A 85 -16.13 8.96 -10.95
CA GLY A 85 -17.35 9.64 -10.54
C GLY A 85 -18.46 8.76 -9.95
N ARG A 86 -18.15 7.51 -9.56
CA ARG A 86 -19.12 6.64 -8.84
C ARG A 86 -18.71 6.45 -7.39
N TRP A 87 -19.68 6.61 -6.49
CA TRP A 87 -19.54 6.22 -5.10
C TRP A 87 -19.36 4.70 -5.02
N ARG A 88 -18.40 4.28 -4.19
CA ARG A 88 -18.14 2.88 -3.88
C ARG A 88 -18.13 2.68 -2.37
N VAL A 89 -18.52 1.48 -1.95
CA VAL A 89 -18.33 1.06 -0.57
C VAL A 89 -16.83 1.10 -0.26
N PHE A 90 -16.49 1.67 0.88
CA PHE A 90 -15.12 1.71 1.40
C PHE A 90 -15.15 1.35 2.89
N ILE A 91 -14.77 0.12 3.20
CA ILE A 91 -14.63 -0.35 4.58
C ILE A 91 -13.14 -0.49 4.87
N PRO A 92 -12.53 0.44 5.63
CA PRO A 92 -11.10 0.38 5.93
C PRO A 92 -10.78 -0.88 6.76
N GLY A 93 -9.65 -1.51 6.47
CA GLY A 93 -9.11 -2.57 7.32
C GLY A 93 -8.31 -2.02 8.50
N PRO A 94 -8.04 -2.83 9.53
CA PRO A 94 -7.07 -2.45 10.56
C PRO A 94 -5.67 -2.30 9.93
N ARG A 95 -4.93 -1.29 10.38
CA ARG A 95 -3.53 -1.11 10.00
C ARG A 95 -2.64 -2.02 10.84
N GLN A 96 -1.77 -2.76 10.18
CA GLN A 96 -0.77 -3.64 10.78
C GLN A 96 0.54 -2.87 11.00
N ALA A 97 1.24 -3.21 12.09
CA ALA A 97 2.57 -2.69 12.34
C ALA A 97 3.56 -3.20 11.28
N VAL A 98 4.52 -2.36 10.90
CA VAL A 98 5.59 -2.72 9.96
C VAL A 98 6.87 -2.93 10.76
N PRO A 99 7.40 -4.16 10.86
CA PRO A 99 8.44 -4.50 11.85
C PRO A 99 9.73 -3.64 11.76
N TRP A 100 10.05 -3.13 10.58
CA TRP A 100 11.30 -2.39 10.33
C TRP A 100 11.15 -0.87 10.36
N ARG A 101 9.99 -0.33 10.73
CA ARG A 101 9.79 1.13 10.87
C ARG A 101 8.79 1.48 11.96
N ARG A 102 8.90 2.71 12.48
CA ARG A 102 7.82 3.29 13.29
C ARG A 102 6.75 3.87 12.38
N ALA A 103 5.50 3.76 12.80
CA ALA A 103 4.39 4.41 12.12
C ALA A 103 4.52 5.93 12.25
N ASP A 104 4.31 6.64 11.15
CA ASP A 104 4.19 8.10 11.11
C ASP A 104 2.75 8.42 10.66
N PRO A 105 1.94 9.09 11.50
CA PRO A 105 0.55 9.42 11.17
C PRO A 105 0.41 10.23 9.88
N ILE A 106 1.39 11.08 9.56
CA ILE A 106 1.36 11.92 8.36
C ILE A 106 1.53 11.06 7.11
N GLU A 107 2.45 10.09 7.13
CA GLU A 107 2.68 9.17 6.01
C GLU A 107 1.55 8.13 5.84
N GLN A 108 0.72 7.97 6.86
CA GLN A 108 -0.47 7.12 6.82
C GLN A 108 -1.69 7.85 6.24
N ALA A 109 -1.74 9.18 6.34
CA ALA A 109 -2.78 9.97 5.73
C ALA A 109 -2.71 9.88 4.19
N GLY A 110 -3.86 9.64 3.54
CA GLY A 110 -3.97 9.61 2.07
C GLY A 110 -3.36 8.39 1.37
N THR A 111 -2.96 7.34 2.11
CA THR A 111 -2.42 6.11 1.49
C THR A 111 -3.44 5.37 0.60
N ASP A 112 -4.72 5.60 0.82
CA ASP A 112 -5.85 5.12 0.04
C ASP A 112 -6.09 5.90 -1.26
N LEU A 113 -5.42 7.04 -1.45
CA LEU A 113 -5.46 7.86 -2.66
C LEU A 113 -4.35 7.48 -3.67
N LEU A 114 -3.45 6.58 -3.29
CA LEU A 114 -2.37 6.13 -4.16
C LEU A 114 -2.93 5.32 -5.34
N GLN A 115 -2.44 5.59 -6.55
CA GLN A 115 -2.90 4.86 -7.74
C GLN A 115 -2.42 3.41 -7.72
N GLU A 116 -3.26 2.55 -8.27
CA GLU A 116 -2.95 1.14 -8.48
C GLU A 116 -1.73 0.97 -9.39
N GLY A 117 -0.91 -0.05 -9.12
CA GLY A 117 0.28 -0.38 -9.92
C GLY A 117 1.47 0.57 -9.73
N GLY A 118 1.29 1.65 -8.97
CA GLY A 118 2.38 2.57 -8.61
C GLY A 118 3.30 2.02 -7.53
N VAL A 119 4.56 2.47 -7.54
CA VAL A 119 5.55 2.22 -6.50
C VAL A 119 5.90 3.54 -5.83
N TYR A 120 5.59 3.66 -4.53
CA TYR A 120 5.71 4.91 -3.79
C TYR A 120 6.74 4.78 -2.68
N MET A 121 7.82 5.57 -2.73
CA MET A 121 8.80 5.60 -1.64
C MET A 121 8.19 6.29 -0.43
N VAL A 122 8.18 5.60 0.71
CA VAL A 122 7.42 6.06 1.89
C VAL A 122 8.10 7.26 2.54
N ASP A 123 9.43 7.26 2.62
CA ASP A 123 10.17 8.40 3.16
C ASP A 123 10.23 9.57 2.15
N GLY A 124 9.86 9.33 0.89
CA GLY A 124 9.65 10.38 -0.10
C GLY A 124 8.48 11.30 0.27
N ALA A 125 7.51 10.82 1.07
CA ALA A 125 6.41 11.62 1.56
C ALA A 125 6.86 12.79 2.46
N ARG A 126 8.01 12.69 3.14
CA ARG A 126 8.62 13.81 3.87
C ARG A 126 9.07 14.96 2.96
N ARG A 127 9.20 14.68 1.66
CA ARG A 127 9.57 15.65 0.61
C ARG A 127 8.37 16.04 -0.27
N GLY A 128 7.19 15.48 -0.03
CA GLY A 128 5.95 15.74 -0.78
C GLY A 128 5.11 16.87 -0.20
N VAL A 129 4.05 17.25 -0.91
CA VAL A 129 3.07 18.24 -0.42
C VAL A 129 2.38 17.71 0.83
N ARG A 130 2.41 18.49 1.91
CA ARG A 130 1.76 18.16 3.18
C ARG A 130 0.68 19.18 3.49
N LEU A 131 -0.41 18.72 4.10
CA LEU A 131 -1.37 19.62 4.71
C LEU A 131 -0.68 20.32 5.88
N LEU A 132 -0.65 21.65 5.87
CA LEU A 132 -0.14 22.46 6.97
C LEU A 132 -1.12 22.53 8.14
N THR A 133 -2.37 22.16 7.87
CA THR A 133 -3.46 22.11 8.84
C THR A 133 -3.96 20.68 8.95
N PRO A 134 -4.04 20.09 10.16
CA PRO A 134 -4.71 18.82 10.34
C PRO A 134 -6.13 18.87 9.78
N LEU A 135 -6.57 17.81 9.09
CA LEU A 135 -8.00 17.61 8.83
C LEU A 135 -8.61 17.25 10.19
N GLU A 136 -9.17 18.24 10.87
CA GLU A 136 -9.86 18.05 12.14
C GLU A 136 -10.94 16.97 11.99
N GLN A 137 -10.99 16.08 12.98
CA GLN A 137 -12.08 15.14 13.16
C GLN A 137 -13.34 15.94 13.49
N GLY A 138 -14.31 15.94 12.57
CA GLY A 138 -15.69 16.26 12.90
C GLY A 138 -16.32 15.15 13.74
#